data_AF-A0A519Z8B1-F1
#
_entry.id   AF-A0A519Z8B1-F1
#
_cell.length_a   1.000
_cell.length_b   1.000
_cell.length_c   1.000
_cell.angle_alpha   90.00
_cell.angle_beta   90.00
_cell.angle_gamma   90.00
#
_symmetry.space_group_name_H-M   'P 1'
#
loop_
_entity.id
_entity.type
_entity.pdbx_description
1 polymer ?
#
loop_
_entity_poly.entity_id
_entity_poly.type
_entity_poly.pdbx_seq_one_letter_code
_entity_poly.pdbx_strand_id
1 'polypeptide(L)' 'MSAAITREDILARARHQRQEIAEFFADVAQWNRLHPEEEPIDPDPDGQLAEIAVRLDQTIGIPAALRSTKQ' A
#
# COMPACT_ATOMS: atom_id res chain seq x y z
N MET A 1 8.21 -15.66 -28.02
CA MET A 1 9.27 -15.69 -26.99
C MET A 1 8.79 -14.85 -25.82
N SER A 2 8.59 -15.44 -24.65
CA SER A 2 8.27 -14.63 -23.45
C SER A 2 9.57 -13.97 -22.99
N ALA A 3 9.56 -12.65 -22.81
CA ALA A 3 10.69 -11.96 -22.21
C ALA A 3 10.92 -12.52 -20.80
N ALA A 4 12.18 -12.79 -20.44
CA ALA A 4 12.50 -13.19 -19.07
C ALA A 4 12.16 -12.03 -18.13
N ILE A 5 11.39 -12.30 -17.08
CA ILE A 5 11.10 -11.31 -16.03
C ILE A 5 12.40 -11.02 -15.30
N THR A 6 12.76 -9.74 -15.21
CA THR A 6 13.96 -9.28 -14.49
C THR A 6 13.64 -8.93 -13.03
N ARG A 7 14.68 -8.79 -12.21
CA ARG A 7 14.55 -8.28 -10.84
C ARG A 7 13.94 -6.87 -10.82
N GLU A 8 14.31 -6.04 -11.78
CA GLU A 8 13.82 -4.66 -11.91
C GLU A 8 12.31 -4.64 -12.21
N ASP A 9 11.83 -5.56 -13.05
CA ASP A 9 10.39 -5.71 -13.31
C ASP A 9 9.61 -6.07 -12.03
N ILE A 10 10.16 -6.95 -11.20
CA ILE A 10 9.54 -7.34 -9.92
C ILE A 10 9.48 -6.14 -8.97
N LEU A 11 10.57 -5.37 -8.86
CA LEU A 11 10.62 -4.18 -8.01
C LEU A 11 9.70 -3.06 -8.50
N ALA A 12 9.59 -2.86 -9.82
CA ALA A 12 8.68 -1.89 -10.41
C ALA A 12 7.22 -2.25 -10.09
N ARG A 13 6.85 -3.54 -10.27
CA ARG A 13 5.52 -4.03 -9.90
C ARG A 13 5.23 -3.88 -8.41
N ALA A 14 6.21 -4.19 -7.55
CA ALA A 14 6.05 -4.05 -6.11
C ALA A 14 5.81 -2.58 -5.69
N ARG A 15 6.54 -1.63 -6.28
CA ARG A 15 6.35 -0.20 -6.04
C ARG A 15 4.99 0.28 -6.52
N HIS A 16 4.57 -0.14 -7.72
CA HIS A 16 3.27 0.20 -8.27
C HIS A 16 2.14 -0.28 -7.35
N GLN A 17 2.16 -1.55 -6.97
CA GLN A 17 1.14 -2.11 -6.10
C GLN A 17 1.13 -1.44 -4.72
N ARG A 18 2.30 -1.07 -4.20
CA ARG A 18 2.41 -0.34 -2.93
C ARG A 18 1.80 1.06 -3.01
N GLN A 19 1.93 1.72 -4.16
CA GLN A 19 1.33 3.01 -4.45
C GLN A 19 -0.19 2.91 -4.58
N GLU A 20 -0.69 1.92 -5.33
CA GLU A 20 -2.14 1.68 -5.49
C GLU A 20 -2.83 1.46 -4.13
N ILE A 21 -2.21 0.70 -3.22
CA ILE A 21 -2.72 0.53 -1.85
C ILE A 21 -2.76 1.88 -1.11
N ALA A 22 -1.73 2.71 -1.24
CA ALA A 22 -1.71 4.02 -0.58
C ALA A 22 -2.77 4.97 -1.11
N GLU A 23 -2.97 4.99 -2.44
CA GLU A 23 -3.99 5.81 -3.10
C GLU A 23 -5.39 5.38 -2.68
N PHE A 24 -5.67 4.08 -2.64
CA PHE A 24 -6.97 3.57 -2.18
C PHE A 24 -7.31 4.02 -0.75
N PHE A 25 -6.35 3.94 0.19
CA PHE A 25 -6.55 4.44 1.55
C PHE A 25 -6.80 5.95 1.58
N ALA A 26 -6.11 6.73 0.73
CA ALA A 26 -6.30 8.17 0.63
C ALA A 26 -7.68 8.53 0.07
N ASP A 27 -8.14 7.80 -0.94
CA ASP A 27 -9.46 7.98 -1.55
C ASP A 27 -10.58 7.68 -0.54
N VAL A 28 -10.47 6.57 0.20
CA VAL A 28 -11.42 6.23 1.26
C VAL A 28 -11.41 7.29 2.37
N ALA A 29 -10.24 7.76 2.79
CA ALA A 29 -10.13 8.82 3.79
C ALA A 29 -10.73 10.16 3.30
N GLN A 30 -10.59 10.46 2.01
CA GLN A 30 -11.23 11.63 1.40
C GLN A 30 -12.74 11.48 1.35
N TRP A 31 -13.24 10.32 0.93
CA TRP A 31 -14.67 10.03 0.88
C TRP A 31 -15.30 10.14 2.28
N ASN A 32 -14.74 9.48 3.29
CA ASN A 32 -15.22 9.55 4.69
C ASN A 32 -15.25 10.98 5.23
N ARG A 33 -14.34 11.85 4.76
CA ARG A 33 -14.32 13.28 5.14
C ARG A 33 -15.43 14.08 4.46
N LEU A 34 -15.75 13.74 3.20
CA LEU A 34 -16.77 14.43 2.41
C LEU A 34 -18.20 13.97 2.77
N HIS A 35 -18.35 12.76 3.32
CA HIS A 35 -19.62 12.12 3.66
C HIS A 35 -19.69 11.72 5.15
N PRO A 36 -19.56 12.66 6.10
CA PRO A 36 -19.52 12.35 7.53
C PRO A 36 -20.83 11.80 8.11
N GLU A 37 -21.95 11.93 7.38
CA GLU A 37 -23.26 11.40 7.74
C GLU A 37 -23.47 9.92 7.36
N GLU A 38 -22.60 9.37 6.51
CA GLU A 38 -22.63 7.98 6.10
C GLU A 38 -21.78 7.11 7.04
N GLU A 39 -22.04 5.80 7.05
CA GLU A 39 -21.19 4.85 7.78
C GLU A 39 -19.77 4.90 7.18
N PRO A 40 -18.72 5.17 7.99
CA PRO A 40 -17.36 5.25 7.48
C PRO A 40 -16.94 3.94 6.80
N ILE A 41 -16.34 4.07 5.63
CA ILE A 41 -15.71 2.95 4.94
C ILE A 41 -14.38 2.65 5.65
N ASP A 42 -14.26 1.45 6.20
CA ASP A 42 -12.96 0.89 6.58
C ASP A 42 -12.28 0.34 5.31
N PRO A 43 -11.15 0.92 4.87
CA PRO A 43 -10.47 0.45 3.67
C PRO A 43 -9.80 -0.93 3.85
N ASP A 44 -9.65 -1.44 5.08
CA ASP A 44 -8.91 -2.67 5.35
C ASP A 44 -9.51 -3.46 6.53
N PRO A 45 -10.77 -3.92 6.42
CA PRO A 45 -11.52 -4.50 7.54
C PRO A 45 -10.93 -5.81 8.07
N ASP A 46 -10.10 -6.48 7.27
CA ASP A 46 -9.40 -7.71 7.65
C ASP A 46 -7.88 -7.55 7.80
N GLY A 47 -7.35 -6.33 7.61
CA GLY A 47 -5.92 -6.02 7.73
C GLY A 47 -5.03 -6.56 6.60
N GLN A 48 -5.61 -7.17 5.55
CA GLN A 48 -4.82 -7.79 4.49
C GLN A 48 -4.05 -6.77 3.65
N LEU A 49 -4.61 -5.59 3.38
CA LEU A 49 -3.94 -4.57 2.57
C LEU A 49 -2.73 -4.00 3.31
N ALA A 50 -2.84 -3.78 4.62
CA ALA A 50 -1.72 -3.40 5.46
C ALA A 50 -0.63 -4.48 5.47
N GLU A 51 -0.98 -5.76 5.59
CA GLU A 51 0.00 -6.85 5.54
C GLU A 51 0.69 -6.94 4.17
N ILE A 52 -0.06 -6.80 3.07
CA ILE A 52 0.50 -6.78 1.72
C ILE A 52 1.45 -5.59 1.56
N ALA A 53 1.06 -4.39 1.99
CA ALA A 53 1.94 -3.21 1.94
C ALA A 53 3.26 -3.44 2.68
N VAL A 54 3.21 -4.08 3.86
CA VAL A 54 4.41 -4.46 4.63
C VAL A 54 5.31 -5.41 3.84
N ARG A 55 4.76 -6.43 3.19
CA ARG A 55 5.52 -7.40 2.38
C ARG A 55 6.11 -6.75 1.12
N LEU A 56 5.39 -5.81 0.52
CA LEU A 56 5.88 -5.02 -0.62
C LEU A 56 7.06 -4.12 -0.21
N ASP A 57 6.97 -3.44 0.94
CA ASP A 57 8.06 -2.61 1.47
C ASP A 57 9.34 -3.44 1.71
N GLN A 58 9.18 -4.65 2.27
CA GLN A 58 10.29 -5.61 2.43
C GLN A 58 10.89 -6.02 1.08
N THR A 59 10.05 -6.26 0.07
CA THR A 59 10.47 -6.63 -1.30
C THR A 59 11.23 -5.48 -1.98
N ILE A 60 10.76 -4.25 -1.82
CA ILE A 60 11.38 -3.04 -2.39
C ILE A 60 12.75 -2.77 -1.73
N GLY A 61 12.96 -3.29 -0.51
CA GLY A 61 14.15 -3.04 0.28
C GLY A 61 14.08 -1.73 1.05
N ILE A 62 12.87 -1.24 1.39
CA ILE A 62 12.72 -0.19 2.39
C ILE A 62 13.05 -0.84 3.75
N PRO A 63 14.16 -0.49 4.40
CA PRO A 63 14.52 -1.12 5.66
C PRO A 63 13.45 -0.80 6.71
N ALA A 64 13.12 -1.79 7.56
CA ALA A 64 12.22 -1.62 8.70
C ALA A 64 12.61 -0.44 9.62
N ALA A 65 13.85 0.07 9.51
CA ALA A 65 14.37 1.23 10.23
C ALA A 65 13.67 2.57 9.93
N LEU A 66 12.86 2.69 8.86
CA LEU A 66 12.04 3.89 8.63
C LEU A 66 10.67 3.85 9.36
N ARG A 67 10.39 2.81 10.15
CA ARG A 67 9.13 2.66 10.92
C ARG A 67 9.10 3.39 12.26
N SER A 68 10.09 4.21 12.60
CA SER A 68 10.06 4.97 13.86
C SER A 68 10.81 6.29 13.78
N THR A 69 10.07 7.38 13.62
CA THR A 69 10.30 8.63 14.37
C THR A 69 8.98 9.38 14.51
N LYS A 70 8.32 9.14 15.64
CA LYS A 70 7.46 10.03 16.44
C LYS A 70 7.06 9.16 17.65
N GLN A 71 7.85 9.19 18.73
CA GLN A 71 7.70 10.10 19.88
C GLN A 71 6.25 10.23 20.33
#